data_AF-A0A4Z0G4Q2-F1
#
_entry.id   AF-A0A4Z0G4Q2-F1
#
_cell.length_a   1.000
_cell.length_b   1.000
_cell.length_c   1.000
_cell.angle_alpha   90.00
_cell.angle_beta   90.00
_cell.angle_gamma   90.00
#
_symmetry.space_group_name_H-M   'P 1'
#
loop_
_entity.id
_entity.type
_entity.pdbx_description
1 polymer ?
#
loop_
_entity_poly.entity_id
_entity_poly.type
_entity_poly.pdbx_seq_one_letter_code
_entity_poly.pdbx_strand_id
1 'polypeptide(L)' 'MPDDSPLIRSMRAAVAAAPDDLPLRLHLAQLLLDGGQVPDAIAELAAALQREPGNQEAQALMARAVAPAAMTAPAPQD' A
#
# COMPACT_ATOMS: atom_id res chain seq x y z
N MET A 1 -12.85 -5.03 -13.35
CA MET A 1 -11.71 -5.75 -12.73
C MET A 1 -10.85 -4.68 -12.13
N PRO A 2 -10.32 -4.76 -10.88
CA PRO A 2 -9.36 -3.75 -10.47
C PRO A 2 -8.22 -3.84 -11.48
N ASP A 3 -7.99 -2.76 -12.24
CA ASP A 3 -6.92 -2.66 -13.22
C ASP A 3 -5.59 -2.54 -12.48
N ASP A 4 -5.21 -3.63 -11.79
CA ASP A 4 -3.90 -3.78 -11.20
C ASP A 4 -2.89 -3.72 -12.33
N SER A 5 -2.14 -2.62 -12.38
CA SER A 5 -1.02 -2.48 -13.30
C SER A 5 -0.12 -3.72 -13.23
N PRO A 6 0.46 -4.19 -14.35
CA PRO A 6 1.42 -5.29 -14.36
C PRO A 6 2.54 -5.13 -13.32
N LEU A 7 2.87 -3.88 -12.98
CA LEU A 7 3.80 -3.53 -11.92
C LEU A 7 3.29 -3.94 -10.53
N ILE A 8 2.06 -3.57 -10.18
CA ILE A 8 1.43 -3.90 -8.88
C ILE A 8 1.33 -5.41 -8.73
N ARG A 9 0.91 -6.11 -9.78
CA ARG A 9 0.84 -7.58 -9.78
C ARG A 9 2.21 -8.22 -9.52
N SER A 10 3.26 -7.70 -10.17
CA SER A 10 4.64 -8.18 -9.96
C SER A 10 5.12 -7.89 -8.54
N MET A 11 4.79 -6.72 -7.99
CA MET A 11 5.14 -6.34 -6.62
C MET A 11 4.44 -7.22 -5.58
N ARG A 12 3.14 -7.51 -5.76
CA ARG A 12 2.42 -8.46 -4.88
C ARG A 12 3.08 -9.84 -4.87
N ALA A 13 3.51 -10.34 -6.03
CA ALA A 13 4.24 -11.62 -6.12
C ALA A 13 5.59 -11.57 -5.40
N ALA A 14 6.33 -10.45 -5.52
CA ALA A 14 7.60 -10.26 -4.83
C ALA A 14 7.42 -10.23 -3.30
N VAL A 15 6.42 -9.50 -2.80
CA VAL A 15 6.08 -9.48 -1.37
C VAL A 15 5.63 -10.86 -0.88
N ALA A 16 4.89 -11.61 -1.69
CA ALA A 16 4.51 -12.99 -1.33
C ALA A 16 5.72 -13.94 -1.25
N ALA A 17 6.75 -13.74 -2.09
CA ALA A 17 7.98 -14.52 -2.05
C ALA A 17 8.90 -14.14 -0.88
N ALA A 18 8.85 -12.87 -0.45
CA ALA A 18 9.64 -12.35 0.66
C ALA A 18 8.73 -11.58 1.65
N PRO A 19 7.89 -12.29 2.42
CA PRO A 19 6.89 -11.65 3.27
C PRO A 19 7.52 -10.76 4.35
N ASP A 20 8.75 -11.07 4.75
CA ASP A 20 9.57 -10.42 5.78
C ASP A 20 10.41 -9.24 5.28
N ASP A 21 10.44 -9.02 3.97
CA ASP A 21 11.10 -7.86 3.37
C ASP A 21 10.20 -6.62 3.54
N LEU A 22 10.45 -5.89 4.63
CA LEU A 22 9.71 -4.70 4.99
C LEU A 22 9.84 -3.59 3.93
N PRO A 23 11.05 -3.23 3.43
CA PRO A 23 11.18 -2.29 2.32
C PRO A 23 10.31 -2.66 1.11
N LEU A 24 10.30 -3.92 0.70
CA LEU A 24 9.52 -4.38 -0.45
C LEU A 24 8.01 -4.21 -0.22
N ARG A 25 7.54 -4.52 0.99
CA ARG A 25 6.14 -4.30 1.39
C ARG A 25 5.76 -2.82 1.38
N LEU A 26 6.65 -1.93 1.85
CA LEU A 26 6.41 -0.49 1.82
C LEU A 26 6.34 0.07 0.40
N HIS A 27 7.18 -0.43 -0.51
CA HIS A 27 7.13 -0.06 -1.93
C HIS A 27 5.81 -0.48 -2.58
N LEU A 28 5.31 -1.69 -2.28
CA LEU A 28 3.99 -2.12 -2.74
C LEU A 28 2.89 -1.19 -2.20
N ALA A 29 2.91 -0.87 -0.89
CA ALA A 29 1.94 0.04 -0.30
C ALA A 29 1.95 1.44 -0.95
N GLN A 30 3.14 2.00 -1.22
CA GLN A 30 3.27 3.28 -1.91
C GLN A 30 2.66 3.23 -3.32
N LEU A 31 2.91 2.16 -4.08
CA LEU A 31 2.32 1.99 -5.41
C LEU A 31 0.80 1.83 -5.38
N LEU A 32 0.28 1.15 -4.37
CA LEU A 32 -1.16 1.02 -4.16
C LEU A 32 -1.79 2.39 -3.85
N LEU A 33 -1.13 3.23 -3.03
CA LEU A 33 -1.58 4.61 -2.79
C LEU A 33 -1.59 5.45 -4.06
N ASP A 34 -0.51 5.38 -4.84
CA ASP A 34 -0.39 6.16 -6.07
C ASP A 34 -1.37 5.67 -7.16
N GLY A 35 -1.74 4.38 -7.12
CA GLY A 35 -2.77 3.78 -7.95
C GLY A 35 -4.21 3.98 -7.43
N GLY A 36 -4.41 4.74 -6.35
CA GLY A 36 -5.73 5.00 -5.75
C GLY A 36 -6.33 3.81 -5.00
N GLN A 37 -5.59 2.71 -4.84
CA GLN A 37 -5.98 1.51 -4.10
C GLN A 37 -5.69 1.69 -2.61
N VAL A 38 -6.24 2.75 -2.03
CA VAL A 38 -6.02 3.15 -0.64
C VAL A 38 -6.34 2.03 0.37
N PRO A 39 -7.44 1.25 0.23
CA PRO A 39 -7.74 0.17 1.18
C PRO A 39 -6.64 -0.92 1.22
N ASP A 40 -6.13 -1.33 0.06
CA ASP A 40 -5.08 -2.35 -0.04
C ASP A 40 -3.76 -1.80 0.51
N ALA A 41 -3.44 -0.54 0.23
CA ALA A 41 -2.26 0.10 0.80
C ALA A 41 -2.29 0.13 2.33
N ILE A 42 -3.45 0.47 2.92
CA ILE A 42 -3.63 0.49 4.37
C ILE A 42 -3.39 -0.90 4.97
N ALA A 43 -3.86 -1.97 4.32
CA ALA A 43 -3.63 -3.33 4.81
C ALA A 43 -2.14 -3.69 4.84
N GLU A 44 -1.39 -3.34 3.79
CA GLU A 44 0.06 -3.57 3.73
C GLU A 44 0.83 -2.73 4.76
N LEU A 45 0.43 -1.47 4.95
CA LEU A 45 1.04 -0.58 5.95
C LEU A 45 0.75 -1.01 7.38
N ALA A 46 -0.46 -1.50 7.65
CA ALA A 46 -0.81 -2.06 8.94
C ALA A 46 0.06 -3.29 9.26
N ALA A 47 0.26 -4.19 8.29
CA ALA A 47 1.14 -5.35 8.45
C ALA A 47 2.61 -4.94 8.67
N ALA A 48 3.07 -3.91 7.95
CA ALA A 48 4.40 -3.35 8.13
C ALA A 48 4.60 -2.76 9.55
N LEU A 49 3.63 -1.96 10.02
CA LEU A 49 3.67 -1.33 11.34
C LEU A 49 3.47 -2.31 12.50
N GLN A 50 2.78 -3.43 12.29
CA GLN A 50 2.69 -4.50 13.30
C GLN A 50 4.05 -5.14 13.56
N ARG A 51 4.91 -5.20 12.54
CA ARG A 51 6.26 -5.77 12.65
C ARG A 51 7.27 -4.77 13.14
N GLU A 52 7.27 -3.58 12.54
CA GLU A 52 8.17 -2.48 12.91
C GLU A 52 7.35 -1.23 13.24
N PRO A 53 6.79 -1.12 14.46
CA PRO A 53 5.99 0.03 14.87
C PRO A 53 6.74 1.36 14.79
N GLY A 54 8.07 1.33 14.90
CA GLY A 54 8.94 2.50 14.83
C GLY A 54 9.31 2.94 13.40
N ASN A 55 8.86 2.24 12.37
CA ASN A 55 9.20 2.56 10.99
C ASN A 55 8.55 3.88 10.55
N GLN A 56 9.36 4.92 10.44
CA GLN A 56 8.93 6.29 10.11
C GLN A 56 8.29 6.38 8.72
N GLU A 57 8.78 5.62 7.75
CA GLU A 57 8.25 5.59 6.40
C GLU A 57 6.85 4.98 6.37
N ALA A 58 6.67 3.84 7.03
CA ALA A 58 5.36 3.19 7.17
C ALA A 58 4.33 4.11 7.86
N GLN A 59 4.74 4.83 8.91
CA GLN A 59 3.90 5.81 9.59
C GLN A 59 3.52 6.98 8.68
N ALA A 60 4.48 7.52 7.92
CA ALA A 60 4.23 8.62 6.99
C ALA A 60 3.28 8.21 5.84
N LEU A 61 3.45 7.00 5.30
CA LEU A 61 2.57 6.45 4.29
C LEU A 61 1.17 6.19 4.83
N MET A 62 1.05 5.67 6.05
CA MET A 62 -0.25 5.44 6.70
C MET A 62 -0.98 6.77 6.93
N ALA A 63 -0.27 7.81 7.38
CA ALA A 63 -0.82 9.15 7.54
C ALA A 63 -1.33 9.74 6.21
N ARG A 64 -0.62 9.52 5.10
CA ARG A 64 -1.10 9.88 3.75
C ARG A 64 -2.35 9.10 3.37
N ALA A 65 -2.38 7.80 3.65
CA ALA A 65 -3.49 6.91 3.32
C ALA A 65 -4.79 7.27 4.04
N VAL A 66 -4.70 7.68 5.32
CA VAL A 66 -5.87 8.05 6.14
C VAL A 66 -6.21 9.55 6.09
N ALA A 67 -5.44 10.35 5.35
CA ALA A 67 -5.71 11.76 5.21
C ALA A 67 -7.09 11.99 4.56
N PRO A 68 -7.87 13.01 4.98
CA PRO A 68 -9.23 13.21 4.52
C PRO A 68 -9.37 13.38 3.00
N ALA A 69 -8.31 13.85 2.31
CA ALA A 69 -8.29 13.93 0.85
C ALA A 69 -8.10 12.57 0.14
N ALA A 70 -7.48 11.59 0.81
CA ALA A 70 -7.33 10.22 0.31
C ALA A 70 -8.63 9.40 0.50
N MET A 71 -9.45 9.77 1.49
CA MET A 71 -10.76 9.16 1.73
C MET A 71 -11.84 9.58 0.73
N THR A 72 -11.61 10.66 -0.02
CA THR A 72 -12.55 11.25 -1.00
C THR A 72 -12.37 10.78 -2.44
N ALA A 73 -11.62 9.70 -2.68
CA ALA A 73 -11.56 9.08 -4.00
C ALA A 73 -12.56 7.91 -4.11
N PRO A 74 -13.84 8.14 -4.46
CA PRO A 74 -14.63 7.08 -5.07
C PRO A 74 -14.07 6.87 -6.47
N ALA A 75 -13.66 5.65 -6.79
CA ALA A 75 -13.38 5.27 -8.17
C ALA A 75 -14.63 5.54 -9.02
N PRO A 76 -14.58 6.39 -10.07
CA PRO A 76 -15.52 6.27 -11.17
C PRO A 76 -15.08 5.05 -11.96
N GLN A 77 -15.82 3.95 -11.84
CA GLN A 77 -15.80 2.89 -12.84
C GLN A 77 -17.03 3.10 -13.73
N ASP A 78 -16.87 3.91 -14.77
CA ASP A 78 -17.73 3.92 -15.97
C ASP A 78 -16.89 4.30 -17.19
#